data_AF-T0Z2V2-F1
#
_entry.id   AF-T0Z2V2-F1
#
_cell.length_a   1.000
_cell.length_b   1.000
_cell.length_c   1.000
_cell.angle_alpha   90.00
_cell.angle_beta   90.00
_cell.angle_gamma   90.00
#
_symmetry.space_group_name_H-M   'P 1'
#
loop_
_entity.id
_entity.type
_entity.pdbx_description
1 polymer ?
#
loop_
_entity_poly.entity_id
_entity_poly.type
_entity_poly.pdbx_seq_one_letter_code
_entity_poly.pdbx_strand_id
1 'polypeptide(L)'
;KRPGPGMRLDKLSLQFAMHDTGLVGEVLEAYERLILDAMRGDRTLFTTAEGIERLWEVSSPLLEAPPPVRLYSPGSWGPNSMHQLIAPHAWRLPFERGWRDPNRAGS
;
A
#
# COMPACT_ATOMS: atom_id res chain seq x y z
N LYS A 1 -10.27 -4.44 26.08
CA LYS A 1 -10.87 -3.86 27.32
C LYS A 1 -9.87 -4.04 28.45
N ARG A 2 -9.32 -2.97 29.04
CA ARG A 2 -8.55 -3.08 30.29
C ARG A 2 -9.52 -3.10 31.48
N PRO A 3 -9.32 -3.94 32.52
CA PRO A 3 -10.15 -3.87 33.73
C PRO A 3 -9.80 -2.60 34.53
N GLY A 4 -10.80 -1.77 34.83
CA GLY A 4 -10.70 -0.55 35.62
C GLY A 4 -12.01 0.27 35.56
N PRO A 5 -12.25 1.21 36.49
CA PRO A 5 -13.46 2.04 36.49
C PRO A 5 -13.41 3.06 35.35
N GLY A 6 -13.86 2.63 34.17
CA GLY A 6 -13.94 3.41 32.94
C GLY A 6 -13.75 2.54 31.70
N MET A 7 -14.73 2.52 30.79
CA MET A 7 -14.60 1.84 29.49
C MET A 7 -13.70 2.68 28.58
N ARG A 8 -12.40 2.36 28.54
CA ARG A 8 -11.48 2.85 27.50
C ARG A 8 -11.33 1.80 26.40
N LEU A 9 -11.75 2.13 25.19
CA LEU A 9 -11.48 1.34 23.99
C LEU A 9 -9.97 1.38 23.72
N ASP A 10 -9.36 0.20 23.64
CA ASP A 10 -7.95 0.05 23.30
C ASP A 10 -7.84 -0.35 21.83
N LYS A 11 -6.86 0.18 21.10
CA LYS A 11 -6.67 -0.16 19.68
C LYS A 11 -5.97 -1.51 19.59
N LEU A 12 -6.70 -2.55 19.18
CA LEU A 12 -6.11 -3.84 18.86
C LEU A 12 -5.74 -3.89 17.38
N SER A 13 -4.59 -4.49 17.06
CA SER A 13 -4.10 -4.69 15.70
C SER A 13 -3.93 -6.19 15.48
N LEU A 14 -4.70 -6.76 14.55
CA LEU A 14 -4.41 -8.09 14.03
C LEU A 14 -3.38 -7.95 12.90
N GLN A 15 -2.34 -8.77 12.92
CA GLN A 15 -1.31 -8.79 11.89
C GLN A 15 -1.17 -10.22 11.39
N PHE A 16 -1.18 -10.38 10.07
CA PHE A 16 -0.85 -11.62 9.41
C PHE A 16 0.43 -11.37 8.62
N ALA A 17 1.46 -12.13 8.92
CA ALA A 17 2.69 -12.11 8.14
C ALA A 17 2.86 -13.46 7.47
N MET A 18 3.11 -13.45 6.16
CA MET A 18 3.20 -14.69 5.37
C MET A 18 4.38 -15.56 5.81
N HIS A 19 5.45 -14.97 6.36
CA HIS A 19 6.59 -15.73 6.87
C HIS A 19 6.27 -16.59 8.08
N ASP A 20 5.24 -16.22 8.88
CA ASP A 20 4.84 -16.98 10.06
C ASP A 20 4.05 -18.26 9.73
N THR A 21 3.57 -18.39 8.48
CA THR A 21 2.72 -19.52 8.06
C THR A 21 3.50 -20.66 7.41
N GLY A 22 4.79 -20.47 7.10
CA GLY A 22 5.60 -21.44 6.35
C GLY A 22 5.25 -21.58 4.87
N LEU A 23 4.21 -20.87 4.39
CA LEU A 23 3.68 -20.97 3.02
C LEU A 23 4.37 -20.02 2.03
N VAL A 24 5.37 -19.24 2.46
CA VAL A 24 6.05 -18.26 1.58
C VAL A 24 6.63 -18.92 0.35
N GLY A 25 7.22 -20.11 0.48
CA GLY A 25 7.80 -20.86 -0.64
C GLY A 25 6.77 -21.55 -1.54
N GLU A 26 5.50 -21.58 -1.15
CA GLU A 26 4.41 -22.17 -1.94
C GLU A 26 3.67 -21.13 -2.79
N VAL A 27 3.97 -19.83 -2.61
CA VAL A 27 3.40 -18.75 -3.40
C VAL A 27 4.21 -18.57 -4.68
N LEU A 28 3.54 -18.67 -5.83
CA LEU A 28 4.15 -18.35 -7.13
C LEU A 28 4.63 -16.90 -7.15
N GLU A 29 5.83 -16.68 -7.67
CA GLU A 29 6.33 -15.33 -7.92
C GLU A 29 5.44 -14.61 -8.95
N ALA A 30 5.48 -13.28 -8.94
CA ALA A 30 4.53 -12.46 -9.73
C ALA A 30 4.46 -12.88 -11.21
N TYR A 31 5.61 -13.11 -11.85
CA TYR A 31 5.65 -13.53 -13.26
C TYR A 31 5.27 -15.00 -13.47
N GLU A 32 5.65 -15.90 -12.56
CA GLU A 32 5.26 -17.31 -12.65
C GLU A 32 3.73 -17.44 -12.61
N ARG A 33 3.09 -16.67 -11.72
CA ARG A 33 1.64 -16.59 -11.64
C ARG A 33 1.02 -16.09 -12.93
N LEU A 34 1.50 -14.96 -13.47
CA LEU A 34 0.93 -14.38 -14.69
C LEU A 34 1.09 -15.30 -15.90
N ILE A 35 2.24 -15.98 -16.04
CA ILE A 35 2.48 -16.94 -17.13
C ILE A 35 1.53 -18.14 -16.98
N LEU A 36 1.38 -18.68 -15.77
CA LEU A 36 0.46 -19.79 -15.50
C LEU A 36 -0.99 -19.41 -15.84
N ASP A 37 -1.44 -18.22 -15.44
CA ASP A 37 -2.79 -17.72 -15.71
C ASP A 37 -3.00 -17.56 -17.23
N ALA A 38 -2.01 -17.03 -17.95
CA ALA A 38 -2.06 -16.92 -19.41
C ALA A 38 -2.19 -18.30 -20.10
N MET A 39 -1.42 -19.30 -19.65
CA MET A 39 -1.50 -20.67 -20.18
C MET A 39 -2.87 -21.32 -19.90
N ARG A 40 -3.51 -20.97 -18.79
CA ARG A 40 -4.85 -21.45 -18.40
C ARG A 40 -5.98 -20.65 -19.04
N GLY A 41 -5.68 -19.56 -19.74
CA GLY A 41 -6.67 -18.64 -20.28
C GLY A 41 -7.39 -17.81 -19.22
N ASP A 42 -6.86 -17.73 -18.00
CA ASP A 42 -7.38 -16.88 -16.94
C ASP A 42 -6.89 -15.44 -17.14
N ARG A 43 -7.83 -14.51 -17.28
CA ARG A 43 -7.56 -13.10 -17.59
C ARG A 43 -7.79 -12.16 -16.40
N THR A 44 -8.08 -12.68 -15.22
CA THR A 44 -8.46 -11.88 -14.03
C THR A 44 -7.40 -10.86 -13.61
N LEU A 45 -6.11 -11.18 -13.78
CA LEU A 45 -4.99 -10.30 -13.43
C LEU A 45 -4.45 -9.48 -14.62
N PHE A 46 -5.11 -9.52 -15.77
CA PHE A 46 -4.70 -8.77 -16.96
C PHE A 46 -5.59 -7.54 -17.14
N THR A 47 -4.98 -6.41 -17.51
CA THR A 47 -5.74 -5.20 -17.84
C THR A 47 -6.45 -5.38 -19.19
N THR A 48 -7.67 -4.86 -19.31
CA THR A 48 -8.41 -4.85 -20.59
C THR A 48 -7.86 -3.79 -21.53
N ALA A 49 -8.05 -3.98 -22.85
CA ALA A 49 -7.63 -2.98 -23.84
C ALA A 49 -8.29 -1.62 -23.59
N GLU A 50 -9.60 -1.61 -23.37
CA GLU A 50 -10.35 -0.40 -23.01
C GLU A 50 -9.80 0.27 -21.74
N GLY A 51 -9.42 -0.52 -20.73
CA GLY A 51 -8.81 0.00 -19.51
C GLY A 51 -7.47 0.70 -19.75
N ILE A 52 -6.67 0.18 -20.69
CA ILE A 52 -5.39 0.78 -21.09
C ILE A 52 -5.63 2.09 -21.86
N GLU A 53 -6.57 2.10 -22.81
CA GLU A 53 -6.91 3.33 -23.56
C GLU A 53 -7.40 4.43 -22.62
N ARG A 54 -8.28 4.09 -21.65
CA ARG A 54 -8.76 5.04 -20.66
C ARG A 54 -7.66 5.55 -19.74
N LEU A 55 -6.72 4.69 -19.35
CA LEU A 55 -5.55 5.09 -18.54
C LEU A 55 -4.72 6.13 -19.30
N TRP A 56 -4.47 5.93 -20.59
CA TRP A 56 -3.76 6.88 -21.42
C TRP A 56 -4.52 8.19 -21.56
N GLU A 57 -5.81 8.15 -21.88
CA GLU A 57 -6.65 9.36 -22.00
C GLU A 57 -6.58 10.24 -20.74
N VAL A 58 -6.60 9.63 -19.55
CA VAL A 58 -6.55 10.35 -18.27
C VAL A 58 -5.15 10.88 -17.94
N SER A 59 -4.10 10.12 -18.27
CA SER A 59 -2.71 10.46 -17.91
C SER A 59 -2.04 11.41 -18.91
N SER A 60 -2.41 11.38 -20.19
CA SER A 60 -1.80 12.19 -21.25
C SER A 60 -1.72 13.69 -20.92
N PRO A 61 -2.77 14.38 -20.42
CA PRO A 61 -2.67 15.82 -20.13
C PRO A 61 -1.61 16.15 -19.07
N LEU A 62 -1.42 15.28 -18.08
CA LEU A 62 -0.41 15.45 -17.03
C LEU A 62 1.01 15.23 -17.56
N LEU A 63 1.18 14.32 -18.52
CA LEU A 63 2.47 14.02 -19.15
C LEU A 63 2.90 15.12 -20.13
N GLU A 64 1.95 15.68 -20.90
CA GLU A 64 2.21 16.74 -21.87
C GLU A 64 2.45 18.11 -21.22
N ALA A 65 1.82 18.36 -20.06
CA ALA A 65 1.96 19.61 -19.32
C ALA A 65 2.26 19.35 -17.83
N PRO A 66 3.47 18.84 -17.50
CA PRO A 66 3.79 18.47 -16.13
C PRO A 66 3.86 19.73 -15.23
N PRO A 67 3.25 19.68 -14.03
CA PRO A 67 3.32 20.79 -13.08
C PRO A 67 4.73 20.94 -12.51
N PRO A 68 5.05 22.09 -11.87
CA PRO A 68 6.33 22.29 -11.20
C PRO A 68 6.64 21.19 -10.18
N VAL A 69 7.85 20.65 -10.25
CA VAL A 69 8.33 19.59 -9.36
C VAL A 69 8.40 20.11 -7.92
N ARG A 70 7.84 19.33 -6.99
CA ARG A 70 7.93 19.59 -5.55
C ARG A 70 8.96 18.67 -4.92
N LEU A 71 10.02 19.26 -4.38
CA LEU A 71 11.10 18.53 -3.73
C LEU A 71 10.67 17.98 -2.37
N TYR A 72 11.32 16.89 -1.97
CA TYR A 72 11.16 16.28 -0.66
C TYR A 72 12.45 15.56 -0.27
N SER A 73 12.68 15.43 1.04
CA SER A 73 13.89 14.79 1.54
C SER A 73 13.88 13.28 1.28
N PRO A 74 15.02 12.67 0.92
CA PRO A 74 15.14 11.21 0.86
C PRO A 74 14.68 10.53 2.15
N GLY A 75 13.92 9.44 2.04
CA GLY A 75 13.35 8.72 3.19
C GLY A 75 12.05 9.31 3.74
N SER A 76 11.60 10.47 3.25
CA SER A 76 10.24 10.97 3.54
C SER A 76 9.20 10.36 2.59
N TRP A 77 7.92 10.46 2.93
CA TRP A 77 6.80 10.05 2.06
C TRP A 77 6.41 11.10 1.02
N GLY A 78 7.24 12.14 0.85
CA GLY A 78 7.08 13.19 -0.15
C GLY A 78 6.75 14.57 0.43
N PRO A 79 6.41 15.56 -0.41
CA PRO A 79 6.25 16.95 0.02
C PRO A 79 5.09 17.17 0.99
N ASN A 80 5.25 18.11 1.91
CA ASN A 80 4.23 18.47 2.92
C ASN A 80 2.86 18.80 2.31
N SER A 81 2.84 19.34 1.10
CA SER A 81 1.60 19.66 0.39
C SER A 81 0.71 18.44 0.08
N MET A 82 1.23 17.21 0.11
CA MET A 82 0.40 16.02 -0.07
C MET A 82 -0.62 15.82 1.05
N HIS A 83 -0.41 16.39 2.23
CA HIS A 83 -1.41 16.36 3.31
C HIS A 83 -2.62 17.26 3.00
N GLN A 84 -2.40 18.34 2.26
CA GLN A 84 -3.49 19.24 1.84
C GLN A 84 -4.38 18.58 0.78
N LEU A 85 -3.81 17.72 -0.09
CA LEU A 85 -4.53 17.04 -1.17
C LEU A 85 -5.68 16.16 -0.66
N ILE A 86 -5.49 15.53 0.50
CA ILE A 86 -6.43 14.55 1.05
C ILE A 86 -7.22 15.09 2.25
N ALA A 87 -7.03 16.35 2.63
CA ALA A 87 -7.71 16.95 3.76
C ALA A 87 -9.24 16.87 3.59
N PRO A 88 -10.01 16.58 4.66
CA PRO A 88 -9.61 16.47 6.07
C PRO A 88 -9.08 15.08 6.48
N HIS A 89 -8.86 14.17 5.52
CA HIS A 89 -8.30 12.84 5.77
C HIS A 89 -6.77 12.88 5.88
N ALA A 90 -6.20 11.77 6.37
CA ALA A 90 -4.76 11.61 6.54
C ALA A 90 -4.28 10.29 5.92
N TRP A 91 -3.08 10.31 5.34
CA TRP A 91 -2.41 9.12 4.83
C TRP A 91 -2.13 8.16 5.99
N ARG A 92 -2.31 6.86 5.76
CA ARG A 92 -1.95 5.85 6.75
C ARG A 92 -0.50 5.42 6.55
N LEU A 93 0.43 6.19 7.11
CA LEU A 93 1.85 5.93 6.96
C LEU A 93 2.35 4.87 7.98
N PRO A 94 3.26 3.96 7.60
CA PRO A 94 3.71 2.85 8.45
C PRO A 94 4.34 3.26 9.79
N PHE A 95 5.15 4.34 9.81
CA PHE A 95 5.96 4.73 10.97
C PHE A 95 5.26 5.63 11.99
N GLU A 96 4.08 6.18 11.66
CA GLU A 96 3.29 6.99 12.61
C GLU A 96 2.69 6.14 13.74
N ARG A 97 2.94 4.82 13.70
CA ARG A 97 2.52 3.86 14.71
C ARG A 97 3.73 3.35 15.49
N GLY A 98 4.24 4.12 16.44
CA GLY A 98 5.33 3.70 17.34
C GLY A 98 5.05 2.48 18.25
N TRP A 99 3.86 1.86 18.13
CA TRP A 99 3.52 0.56 18.74
C TRP A 99 3.66 -0.62 17.76
N ARG A 100 3.95 -0.35 16.48
CA ARG A 100 4.17 -1.32 15.39
C ARG A 100 5.65 -1.40 15.01
N ASP A 101 6.56 -1.00 15.91
CA ASP A 101 7.97 -1.31 15.74
C ASP A 101 8.20 -2.79 16.07
N PRO A 102 8.56 -3.65 15.09
CA PRO A 102 8.87 -5.05 15.37
C PRO A 102 10.09 -5.21 16.28
N ASN A 103 10.97 -4.20 16.34
CA ASN A 103 12.19 -4.20 17.16
C ASN A 103 11.99 -3.69 18.61
N ARG A 104 10.77 -3.36 19.04
CA ARG A 104 10.54 -2.84 20.40
C ARG A 104 10.31 -3.94 21.46
N ALA A 105 10.20 -5.20 21.04
CA ALA A 105 10.13 -6.34 21.93
C ALA A 105 11.35 -7.26 21.70
N GLY A 106 12.40 -7.07 22.51
CA GLY A 106 13.49 -8.05 22.63
C GLY A 106 14.90 -7.47 22.51
N SER A 107 15.41 -6.93 23.62
CA SER A 107 16.72 -7.30 24.13
C SER A 107 16.55 -7.88 25.53
#